data_AF-A0A642C988-F1
#
_entry.id   AF-A0A642C988-F1
#
_cell.length_a   1.000
_cell.length_b   1.000
_cell.length_c   1.000
_cell.angle_alpha   90.00
_cell.angle_beta   90.00
_cell.angle_gamma   90.00
#
_symmetry.space_group_name_H-M   'P 1'
#
loop_
_entity.id
_entity.type
_entity.pdbx_description
1 polymer ?
#
loop_
_entity_poly.entity_id
_entity_poly.type
_entity_poly.pdbx_seq_one_letter_code
_entity_poly.pdbx_strand_id
1 'polypeptide(L)'
;AKRIRPLDVEGLKHFNVTDFKLVGAFPVEEESYNILADKSHTKRNINTIELLGAPTCPCCGNQFGFVVCECGNIFCVGDAEYNKCPWCGLEGTLGEGKAEGMNVNRARGE
;
A
#
# COMPACT_ATOMS: atom_id res chain seq x y z
N ALA A 1 9.65 18.82 -8.66
CA ALA A 1 8.31 18.25 -8.40
C ALA A 1 7.95 17.29 -9.53
N LYS A 2 7.48 16.07 -9.23
CA LYS A 2 7.05 15.08 -10.24
C LYS A 2 5.72 15.56 -10.84
N ARG A 3 5.62 15.68 -12.17
CA ARG A 3 4.49 16.31 -12.85
C ARG A 3 3.42 15.25 -13.14
N ILE A 4 2.44 15.11 -12.25
CA ILE A 4 1.26 14.27 -12.47
C ILE A 4 0.46 14.91 -13.60
N ARG A 5 0.34 14.22 -14.74
CA ARG A 5 -0.41 14.68 -15.91
C ARG A 5 -1.25 13.52 -16.44
N PRO A 6 -2.50 13.78 -16.86
CA PRO A 6 -3.29 12.78 -17.55
C PRO A 6 -2.57 12.24 -18.79
N LEU A 7 -2.82 10.97 -19.12
CA LEU A 7 -2.39 10.38 -20.38
C LEU A 7 -3.12 11.07 -21.54
N ASP A 8 -2.34 11.54 -22.51
CA ASP A 8 -2.85 12.06 -23.78
C ASP A 8 -3.05 10.91 -24.78
N VAL A 9 -3.85 9.94 -24.37
CA VAL A 9 -4.24 8.78 -25.18
C VAL A 9 -5.76 8.65 -25.10
N GLU A 10 -6.40 8.56 -26.26
CA GLU A 10 -7.85 8.41 -26.35
C GLU A 10 -8.30 7.15 -25.59
N GLY A 11 -9.30 7.29 -24.72
CA GLY A 11 -9.78 6.22 -23.84
C GLY A 11 -9.03 6.06 -22.51
N LEU A 12 -7.86 6.68 -22.30
CA LEU A 12 -7.04 6.52 -21.09
C LEU A 12 -6.86 7.81 -20.26
N LYS A 13 -7.68 8.82 -20.52
CA LYS A 13 -7.61 10.16 -19.88
C LYS A 13 -7.79 10.14 -18.35
N HIS A 14 -8.30 9.05 -17.78
CA HIS A 14 -8.46 8.86 -16.34
C HIS A 14 -7.17 8.43 -15.62
N PHE A 15 -6.15 8.01 -16.37
CA PHE A 15 -4.86 7.60 -15.85
C PHE A 15 -3.85 8.72 -16.03
N ASN A 16 -2.90 8.83 -15.12
CA ASN A 16 -1.73 9.70 -15.27
C ASN A 16 -0.56 8.94 -15.86
N VAL A 17 0.36 9.68 -16.48
CA VAL A 17 1.64 9.16 -17.00
C VAL A 17 2.50 8.44 -15.96
N THR A 18 2.23 8.64 -14.66
CA THR A 18 2.99 8.10 -13.54
C THR A 18 2.18 7.18 -12.64
N ASP A 19 0.98 6.76 -13.05
CA ASP A 19 0.21 5.81 -12.24
C ASP A 19 0.84 4.41 -12.31
N PHE A 20 0.77 3.68 -11.20
CA PHE A 20 1.29 2.33 -11.05
C PHE A 20 0.14 1.37 -10.75
N LYS A 21 -0.03 0.37 -11.62
CA LYS A 21 -1.01 -0.68 -11.40
C LYS A 21 -0.51 -1.68 -10.36
N LEU A 22 -1.30 -1.90 -9.31
CA LEU A 22 -1.16 -3.03 -8.41
C LEU A 22 -1.66 -4.29 -9.14
N VAL A 23 -0.74 -5.18 -9.50
CA VAL A 23 -1.06 -6.41 -10.24
C VAL A 23 -1.36 -7.61 -9.32
N GLY A 24 -1.08 -7.48 -8.03
CA GLY A 24 -1.29 -8.54 -7.05
C GLY A 24 -0.58 -8.26 -5.74
N ALA A 25 -0.87 -9.08 -4.75
CA ALA A 25 -0.10 -9.21 -3.52
C ALA A 25 0.33 -10.67 -3.40
N PHE A 26 1.57 -10.91 -2.98
CA PHE A 26 2.19 -12.23 -3.02
C PHE A 26 2.78 -12.57 -1.65
N PRO A 27 2.62 -13.81 -1.16
CA PRO A 27 3.28 -14.24 0.05
C PRO A 27 4.79 -14.29 -0.20
N VAL A 28 5.57 -13.86 0.79
CA VAL A 28 7.02 -13.91 0.75
C VAL A 28 7.50 -14.57 2.04
N GLU A 29 8.41 -15.54 1.92
CA GLU A 29 9.07 -16.15 3.07
C GLU A 29 9.97 -15.13 3.78
N GLU A 30 9.82 -15.01 5.10
CA GLU A 30 10.50 -14.00 5.89
C GLU A 30 12.03 -14.13 5.84
N GLU A 31 12.56 -15.34 5.97
CA GLU A 31 14.02 -15.57 5.93
C GLU A 31 14.61 -15.14 4.58
N SER A 32 14.01 -15.60 3.48
CA SER A 32 14.40 -15.22 2.12
C SER A 32 14.33 -13.70 1.92
N TYR A 33 13.26 -13.03 2.39
CA TYR A 33 13.16 -11.57 2.33
C TYR A 33 14.30 -10.90 3.09
N ASN A 34 14.60 -11.34 4.31
CA ASN A 34 15.60 -10.70 5.17
C ASN A 34 17.04 -10.87 4.65
N ILE A 35 17.32 -11.96 3.93
CA ILE A 35 18.62 -12.23 3.30
C ILE A 35 18.78 -11.45 1.99
N LEU A 36 17.72 -11.37 1.18
CA LEU A 36 17.78 -10.79 -0.18
C LEU A 36 17.45 -9.31 -0.24
N ALA A 37 16.68 -8.78 0.71
CA ALA A 37 16.28 -7.38 0.72
C ALA A 37 17.42 -6.48 1.23
N ASP A 38 17.63 -5.36 0.54
CA ASP A 38 18.52 -4.31 1.02
C ASP A 38 18.02 -3.75 2.37
N LYS A 39 18.85 -3.85 3.41
CA LYS A 39 18.54 -3.35 4.76
C LYS A 39 18.59 -1.83 4.86
N SER A 40 19.05 -1.13 3.80
CA SER A 40 19.03 0.31 3.77
C SER A 40 17.58 0.83 3.78
N HIS A 41 17.29 1.71 4.73
CA HIS A 41 16.03 2.45 4.73
C HIS A 41 16.07 3.46 3.59
N THR A 42 15.58 3.06 2.42
CA THR A 42 15.41 4.00 1.32
C THR A 42 14.29 4.97 1.69
N LYS A 43 14.48 6.27 1.47
CA LYS A 43 13.41 7.28 1.59
C LYS A 43 12.40 7.22 0.44
N ARG A 44 12.44 6.16 -0.39
CA ARG A 44 11.56 5.99 -1.54
C ARG A 44 10.19 5.59 -1.04
N ASN A 45 9.20 6.33 -1.50
CA ASN A 45 7.80 6.10 -1.24
C ASN A 45 7.00 6.43 -2.51
N ILE A 46 5.77 5.96 -2.53
CA ILE A 46 4.76 6.30 -3.53
C ILE A 46 3.49 6.72 -2.80
N ASN A 47 2.79 7.73 -3.31
CA ASN A 47 1.50 8.09 -2.76
C ASN A 47 0.43 7.14 -3.28
N THR A 48 -0.50 6.72 -2.41
CA THR A 48 -1.62 5.83 -2.78
C THR A 48 -2.50 6.36 -3.91
N ILE A 49 -2.56 7.68 -4.15
CA ILE A 49 -3.29 8.24 -5.31
C ILE A 49 -2.65 7.89 -6.65
N GLU A 50 -1.36 7.53 -6.66
CA GLU A 50 -0.64 7.05 -7.85
C GLU A 50 -0.79 5.52 -8.01
N LEU A 51 -1.51 4.82 -7.11
CA LEU A 51 -1.68 3.37 -7.16
C LEU A 51 -3.08 3.01 -7.67
N LEU A 52 -3.13 2.07 -8.61
CA LEU A 52 -4.38 1.63 -9.23
C LEU A 52 -4.61 0.14 -9.00
N GLY A 53 -5.75 -0.17 -8.40
CA GLY A 53 -6.18 -1.54 -8.08
C GLY A 53 -6.24 -1.79 -6.57
N ALA A 54 -6.92 -2.87 -6.20
CA ALA A 54 -7.03 -3.34 -4.83
C ALA A 54 -6.76 -4.85 -4.84
N PRO A 55 -5.48 -5.28 -4.75
CA PRO A 55 -5.18 -6.70 -4.66
C PRO A 55 -5.73 -7.27 -3.35
N THR A 56 -6.11 -8.54 -3.33
CA THR A 56 -6.56 -9.22 -2.11
C THR A 56 -5.39 -9.60 -1.22
N CYS A 57 -5.63 -9.73 0.09
CA CYS A 57 -4.60 -10.18 1.03
C CYS A 57 -4.16 -11.62 0.68
N PRO A 58 -2.85 -11.87 0.44
CA PRO A 58 -2.38 -13.21 0.09
C PRO A 58 -2.43 -14.19 1.27
N CYS A 59 -2.53 -13.69 2.51
CA CYS A 59 -2.53 -14.52 3.71
C CYS A 59 -3.93 -15.02 4.09
N CYS A 60 -4.95 -14.16 4.00
CA CYS A 60 -6.30 -14.46 4.48
C CYS A 60 -7.41 -14.24 3.45
N GLY A 61 -7.10 -13.71 2.26
CA GLY A 61 -8.07 -13.47 1.21
C GLY A 61 -8.97 -12.24 1.42
N ASN A 62 -8.67 -11.37 2.39
CA ASN A 62 -9.40 -10.10 2.54
C ASN A 62 -9.40 -9.32 1.21
N GLN A 63 -10.55 -8.71 0.86
CA GLN A 63 -10.74 -7.87 -0.32
C GLN A 63 -9.70 -6.76 -0.43
N PHE A 64 -9.25 -6.21 0.70
CA PHE A 64 -8.18 -5.23 0.74
C PHE A 64 -6.86 -5.90 1.14
N GLY A 65 -5.87 -5.80 0.27
CA GLY A 65 -4.56 -6.42 0.47
C GLY A 65 -3.75 -5.80 1.60
N PHE A 66 -4.03 -4.55 1.94
CA PHE A 66 -3.44 -3.88 3.09
C PHE A 66 -4.25 -2.64 3.48
N VAL A 67 -4.09 -2.22 4.73
CA VAL A 67 -4.41 -0.85 5.18
C VAL A 67 -3.13 -0.10 5.50
N VAL A 68 -3.20 1.23 5.50
CA VAL A 68 -2.06 2.10 5.83
C VAL A 68 -2.33 2.74 7.19
N CYS A 69 -1.44 2.55 8.14
CA CYS A 69 -1.48 3.25 9.43
C CYS A 69 -0.85 4.65 9.29
N GLU A 70 -1.25 5.60 10.14
CA GLU A 70 -0.62 6.93 10.21
C GLU A 70 0.90 6.90 10.52
N CYS A 71 1.43 5.80 11.07
CA CYS A 71 2.87 5.61 11.23
C CYS A 71 3.60 5.31 9.91
N GLY A 72 2.88 5.15 8.80
CA GLY A 72 3.41 4.91 7.45
C GLY A 72 3.65 3.44 7.10
N ASN A 73 3.37 2.51 8.02
CA ASN A 73 3.44 1.08 7.76
C ASN A 73 2.09 0.51 7.32
N ILE A 74 2.15 -0.64 6.66
CA ILE A 74 0.98 -1.38 6.23
C ILE A 74 0.75 -2.61 7.10
N PHE A 75 -0.49 -3.05 7.22
CA PHE A 75 -0.83 -4.29 7.91
C PHE A 75 -2.10 -4.91 7.34
N CYS A 76 -2.30 -6.20 7.61
CA CYS A 76 -3.53 -6.89 7.24
C CYS A 76 -4.63 -6.60 8.27
N VAL A 77 -5.87 -6.53 7.80
CA VAL A 77 -7.05 -6.36 8.67
C VAL A 77 -8.00 -7.53 8.42
N GLY A 78 -8.70 -7.95 9.46
CA GLY A 78 -9.76 -8.95 9.35
C GLY A 78 -11.13 -8.29 9.28
N ASP A 79 -12.14 -8.97 9.81
CA ASP A 79 -13.52 -8.47 9.91
C ASP A 79 -13.77 -7.65 11.19
N ALA A 80 -12.73 -7.41 11.99
CA ALA A 80 -12.85 -6.66 13.23
C ALA A 80 -13.05 -5.17 12.94
N GLU A 81 -14.06 -4.57 13.58
CA GLU A 81 -14.30 -3.12 13.53
C GLU A 81 -13.14 -2.34 14.19
N TYR A 82 -12.62 -2.87 15.29
CA TYR A 82 -11.52 -2.28 16.04
C TYR A 82 -10.20 -3.02 15.75
N ASN A 83 -9.19 -2.28 15.31
CA ASN A 83 -7.91 -2.82 14.87
C ASN A 83 -6.76 -2.16 15.62
N LYS A 84 -5.70 -2.93 15.87
CA LYS A 84 -4.44 -2.47 16.45
C LYS A 84 -3.34 -2.55 15.43
N CYS A 85 -2.67 -1.44 15.16
CA CYS A 85 -1.48 -1.44 14.32
C CYS A 85 -0.35 -2.22 15.02
N PRO A 86 0.16 -3.31 14.42
CA PRO A 86 1.21 -4.14 15.04
C PRO A 86 2.54 -3.38 15.15
N TRP A 87 2.73 -2.32 14.36
CA TRP A 87 3.98 -1.56 14.29
C TRP A 87 4.13 -0.49 15.37
N CYS A 88 3.06 0.24 15.66
CA CYS A 88 3.10 1.38 16.60
C CYS A 88 2.12 1.24 17.76
N GLY A 89 1.25 0.24 17.75
CA GLY A 89 0.25 0.00 18.78
C GLY A 89 -0.94 0.95 18.75
N LEU A 90 -1.08 1.79 17.72
CA LEU A 90 -2.26 2.65 17.55
C LEU A 90 -3.51 1.78 17.38
N GLU A 91 -4.57 2.08 18.12
CA GLU A 91 -5.82 1.33 18.11
C GLU A 91 -6.98 2.23 17.65
N GLY A 92 -7.87 1.70 16.82
CA GLY A 92 -8.99 2.47 16.29
C GLY A 92 -9.81 1.71 15.24
N THR A 93 -10.80 2.41 14.70
CA THR A 93 -11.59 1.95 13.55
C THR A 93 -10.92 2.37 12.25
N LEU A 94 -11.10 1.57 11.21
CA LEU A 94 -10.59 1.87 9.87
C LEU A 94 -11.61 2.71 9.11
N GLY A 95 -11.12 3.64 8.30
CA GLY A 95 -11.94 4.48 7.42
C GLY A 95 -11.37 4.52 6.01
N GLU A 96 -12.09 5.15 5.10
CA GLU A 96 -11.61 5.41 3.75
C GLU A 96 -10.38 6.34 3.77
N GLY A 97 -9.49 6.12 2.81
CA GLY A 97 -8.34 7.00 2.62
C GLY A 97 -8.76 8.42 2.23
N LYS A 98 -8.01 9.42 2.69
CA LYS A 98 -8.25 10.82 2.32
C LYS A 98 -7.91 11.08 0.85
N ALA A 99 -8.45 12.14 0.27
CA ALA A 99 -8.27 12.50 -1.14
C ALA A 99 -6.80 12.77 -1.52
N GLU A 100 -6.00 13.27 -0.58
CA GLU A 100 -4.55 13.48 -0.74
C GLU A 100 -3.73 12.18 -0.71
N GLY A 101 -4.35 11.06 -0.34
CA GLY A 101 -3.72 9.77 -0.14
C GLY A 101 -2.68 9.77 0.98
N MET A 102 -1.92 8.68 1.04
CA MET A 102 -0.85 8.47 2.01
C MET A 102 0.39 7.95 1.30
N ASN A 103 1.56 8.29 1.82
CA ASN A 103 2.81 7.74 1.30
C ASN A 103 3.02 6.35 1.89
N VAL A 104 3.12 5.35 1.01
CA VAL A 104 3.54 3.99 1.37
C VAL A 104 4.98 3.79 0.94
N ASN A 105 5.76 3.16 1.82
CA ASN A 105 7.14 2.78 1.53
C ASN A 105 7.20 1.29 1.18
N ARG A 106 8.42 0.76 1.00
CA ARG A 106 8.63 -0.68 0.88
C ARG A 106 8.37 -1.35 2.23
N ALA A 107 7.10 -1.58 2.54
CA ALA A 107 6.64 -2.13 3.80
C ALA A 107 6.29 -3.62 3.65
N ARG A 108 6.62 -4.40 4.68
CA ARG A 108 6.04 -5.72 4.91
C ARG A 108 4.70 -5.50 5.61
N GLY A 109 3.68 -6.28 5.26
CA GLY A 109 2.48 -6.38 6.08
C GLY A 109 2.73 -7.34 7.24
N GLU A 110 2.41 -6.91 8.47
CA GLU A 110 2.20 -7.81 9.62
C GLU A 110 0.71 -8.10 9.77
#